data_AF-A0A1A2DFQ8-F1
#
_entry.id   AF-A0A1A2DFQ8-F1
#
_cell.length_a   1.000
_cell.length_b   1.000
_cell.length_c   1.000
_cell.angle_alpha   90.00
_cell.angle_beta   90.00
_cell.angle_gamma   90.00
#
_symmetry.space_group_name_H-M   'P 1'
#
loop_
_entity.id
_entity.type
_entity.pdbx_description
1 polymer ?
#
loop_
_entity_poly.entity_id
_entity_poly.type
_entity_poly.pdbx_seq_one_letter_code
_entity_poly.pdbx_strand_id
1 'polypeptide(L)'
;MNHKLCFSCKKLRKIFYVDPIERGYCAECVITLPLGSVARAMQFLELTVPFTVGDRVHAYSGGECYDGIGYVAKVGFDMEHGTPFEPTFHVVVDEPADELAPAHANYLPVHLRTASHVEAR
;
A
#
# COMPACT_ATOMS: atom_id res chain seq x y z
N MET A 1 35.15 8.49 12.98
CA MET A 1 33.85 7.80 13.19
C MET A 1 32.75 8.65 12.56
N ASN A 2 32.08 8.14 11.51
CA ASN A 2 31.00 8.88 10.84
C ASN A 2 29.72 8.86 11.70
N HIS A 3 29.32 10.02 12.19
CA HIS A 3 28.03 10.22 12.85
C HIS A 3 26.94 10.41 11.78
N LYS A 4 25.78 9.79 11.97
CA LYS A 4 24.61 9.96 11.10
C LYS A 4 23.41 10.45 11.92
N LEU A 5 22.40 11.01 11.25
CA LEU A 5 21.19 11.49 11.91
C LEU A 5 20.36 10.29 12.41
N CYS A 6 20.06 10.24 13.70
CA CYS A 6 19.11 9.26 14.24
C CYS A 6 17.69 9.60 13.79
N PHE A 7 16.97 8.64 13.22
CA PHE A 7 15.61 8.84 12.73
C PHE A 7 14.63 9.22 13.85
N SER A 8 14.80 8.68 15.05
CA SER A 8 13.91 8.97 16.19
C SER A 8 14.22 10.33 16.82
N CYS A 9 15.39 10.51 17.42
CA CYS A 9 15.69 11.71 18.20
C CYS A 9 16.20 12.90 17.37
N LYS A 10 16.38 12.73 16.05
CA LYS A 10 16.88 13.75 15.11
C LYS A 10 18.22 14.38 15.53
N LYS A 11 19.04 13.67 16.30
CA LYS A 11 20.40 14.08 16.70
C LYS A 11 21.45 13.32 15.89
N LEU A 12 22.58 13.97 15.61
CA LEU A 12 23.76 13.32 15.04
C LEU A 12 24.38 12.38 16.08
N ARG A 13 24.29 11.08 15.84
CA ARG A 13 24.79 10.05 16.76
C ARG A 13 25.41 8.89 15.97
N LYS A 14 26.09 7.99 16.68
CA LYS A 14 26.46 6.69 16.13
C LYS A 14 25.18 5.85 15.98
N ILE A 15 24.98 5.29 14.79
CA ILE A 15 23.84 4.42 14.48
C ILE A 15 24.20 2.99 14.88
N PHE A 16 23.32 2.36 15.65
CA PHE A 16 23.49 1.01 16.20
C PHE A 16 22.57 -0.01 15.54
N TYR A 17 21.45 0.45 14.98
CA TYR A 17 20.49 -0.39 14.27
C TYR A 17 19.97 0.37 13.04
N VAL A 18 19.77 -0.35 11.94
CA VAL A 18 19.09 0.16 10.74
C VAL A 18 17.89 -0.75 10.51
N ASP A 19 16.70 -0.16 10.38
CA ASP A 19 15.49 -0.94 10.12
C ASP A 19 15.39 -1.39 8.65
N PRO A 20 14.45 -2.30 8.30
CA PRO A 20 14.29 -2.80 6.94
C PRO A 20 13.92 -1.75 5.88
N ILE A 21 13.51 -0.54 6.29
CA ILE A 21 13.21 0.60 5.40
C ILE A 21 14.32 1.66 5.46
N GLU A 22 15.54 1.22 5.78
CA GLU A 22 16.80 1.99 5.76
C GLU A 22 16.89 3.16 6.75
N ARG A 23 16.08 3.18 7.80
CA ARG A 23 16.15 4.23 8.84
C ARG A 23 17.12 3.84 9.94
N GLY A 24 18.06 4.72 10.27
CA GLY A 24 19.07 4.50 11.30
C GLY A 24 18.64 4.99 12.69
N TYR A 25 18.92 4.20 13.73
CA TYR A 25 18.61 4.50 15.13
C TYR A 25 19.86 4.45 16.03
N CYS A 26 19.97 5.39 16.97
CA CYS A 26 21.03 5.38 17.99
C CYS A 26 20.70 4.40 19.14
N ALA A 27 21.72 3.98 19.91
CA ALA A 27 21.55 3.02 21.00
C ALA A 27 20.42 3.39 21.98
N GLU A 28 20.36 4.65 22.42
CA GLU A 28 19.31 5.13 23.33
C GLU A 28 17.90 4.93 22.74
N CYS A 29 17.70 5.29 21.48
CA CYS A 29 16.40 5.18 20.82
C CYS A 29 16.03 3.73 20.49
N VAL A 30 17.02 2.85 20.24
CA VAL A 30 16.78 1.42 20.02
C VAL A 30 16.28 0.72 21.28
N ILE A 31 16.74 1.16 22.45
CA ILE A 31 16.34 0.58 23.73
C ILE A 31 14.95 1.05 24.15
N THR A 32 14.58 2.30 23.83
CA THR A 32 13.32 2.91 24.31
C THR A 32 12.15 2.74 23.36
N LEU A 33 12.39 2.62 22.05
CA LEU A 33 11.32 2.38 21.09
C LEU A 33 11.08 0.88 20.96
N PRO A 34 9.81 0.42 20.93
CA PRO A 34 9.49 -0.89 20.40
C PRO A 34 9.66 -0.83 18.87
N LEU A 35 10.89 -0.64 18.38
CA LEU A 35 11.23 -0.58 16.96
C LEU A 35 10.79 -1.85 16.21
N GLY A 36 10.55 -2.94 16.94
CA GLY A 36 9.96 -4.16 16.42
C GLY A 36 8.46 -4.12 16.19
N SER A 37 7.63 -3.32 16.88
CA SER A 37 6.16 -3.47 16.79
C SER A 37 5.56 -2.73 15.60
N VAL A 38 5.90 -1.45 15.42
CA VAL A 38 5.33 -0.63 14.33
C VAL A 38 5.90 -1.05 12.97
N ALA A 39 7.21 -1.28 12.87
CA ALA A 39 7.81 -1.75 11.63
C ALA A 39 7.30 -3.15 11.25
N ARG A 40 7.12 -4.06 12.21
CA ARG A 40 6.47 -5.36 11.93
C ARG A 40 4.99 -5.23 11.62
N ALA A 41 4.27 -4.30 12.23
CA ALA A 41 2.87 -4.05 11.90
C ALA A 41 2.75 -3.52 10.45
N MET A 42 3.61 -2.60 10.03
CA MET A 42 3.65 -2.11 8.65
C MET A 42 4.05 -3.22 7.67
N GLN A 43 5.08 -4.03 7.98
CA GLN A 43 5.44 -5.19 7.17
C GLN A 43 4.31 -6.22 7.11
N PHE A 44 3.59 -6.45 8.20
CA PHE A 44 2.45 -7.35 8.23
C PHE A 44 1.31 -6.81 7.35
N LEU A 45 1.00 -5.51 7.46
CA LEU A 45 0.00 -4.86 6.61
C LEU A 45 0.39 -4.96 5.13
N GLU A 46 1.64 -4.69 4.78
CA GLU A 46 2.18 -4.85 3.40
C GLU A 46 2.05 -6.29 2.89
N LEU A 47 2.34 -7.29 3.72
CA LEU A 47 2.18 -8.72 3.37
C LEU A 47 0.71 -9.14 3.21
N THR A 48 -0.22 -8.40 3.80
CA THR A 48 -1.67 -8.68 3.71
C THR A 48 -2.38 -7.89 2.61
N VAL A 49 -1.69 -7.02 1.87
CA VAL A 49 -2.30 -6.27 0.77
C VAL A 49 -2.60 -7.24 -0.39
N PRO A 50 -3.88 -7.43 -0.77
CA PRO A 50 -4.26 -8.44 -1.77
C PRO A 50 -3.88 -8.09 -3.21
N PHE A 51 -3.59 -6.81 -3.50
CA PHE A 51 -3.24 -6.34 -4.84
C PHE A 51 -2.08 -5.35 -4.79
N THR A 52 -1.26 -5.35 -5.83
CA THR A 52 -0.10 -4.47 -5.99
C THR A 52 -0.26 -3.55 -7.20
N VAL A 53 0.49 -2.45 -7.23
CA VAL A 53 0.48 -1.54 -8.38
C VAL A 53 0.90 -2.30 -9.64
N GLY A 54 0.07 -2.19 -10.68
CA GLY A 54 0.23 -2.90 -11.95
C GLY A 54 -0.65 -4.15 -12.11
N ASP A 55 -1.25 -4.66 -11.03
CA ASP A 55 -2.15 -5.82 -11.13
C ASP A 55 -3.37 -5.50 -11.99
N ARG A 56 -3.70 -6.42 -12.92
CA ARG A 56 -4.94 -6.37 -13.70
C ARG A 56 -6.10 -6.88 -12.85
N VAL A 57 -7.18 -6.11 -12.80
CA VAL A 57 -8.34 -6.39 -11.95
C VAL A 57 -9.66 -6.14 -12.67
N HIS A 58 -10.63 -6.99 -12.40
CA HIS A 58 -12.04 -6.71 -12.62
C HIS A 58 -12.54 -5.82 -11.48
N ALA A 59 -13.10 -4.66 -11.82
CA ALA A 59 -13.59 -3.68 -10.87
C ALA A 59 -15.12 -3.71 -10.74
N TYR A 60 -15.62 -3.65 -9.49
CA TYR A 60 -17.04 -3.70 -9.18
C TYR A 60 -17.47 -2.58 -8.23
N SER A 61 -18.19 -1.58 -8.73
CA SER A 61 -18.80 -0.55 -7.89
C SER A 61 -19.86 -1.15 -6.97
N GLY A 62 -19.76 -0.84 -5.67
CA GLY A 62 -20.63 -1.41 -4.63
C GLY A 62 -20.55 -2.93 -4.49
N GLY A 63 -19.56 -3.58 -5.11
CA GLY A 63 -19.40 -5.03 -5.13
C GLY A 63 -20.35 -5.79 -6.07
N GLU A 64 -21.24 -5.08 -6.78
CA GLU A 64 -22.29 -5.69 -7.61
C GLU A 64 -22.27 -5.17 -9.05
N CYS A 65 -21.98 -3.88 -9.26
CA CYS A 65 -21.97 -3.26 -10.59
C CYS A 65 -20.60 -3.44 -11.24
N TYR A 66 -20.53 -4.21 -12.32
CA TYR A 66 -19.28 -4.40 -13.04
C TYR A 66 -18.88 -3.13 -13.81
N ASP A 67 -17.76 -2.53 -13.45
CA ASP A 67 -17.26 -1.29 -14.07
C ASP A 67 -16.34 -1.57 -15.27
N GLY A 68 -15.69 -2.73 -15.29
CA GLY A 68 -14.77 -3.11 -16.36
C GLY A 68 -13.48 -3.74 -15.86
N ILE A 69 -12.50 -3.80 -16.75
CA ILE A 69 -11.13 -4.24 -16.45
C ILE A 69 -10.23 -3.01 -16.40
N GLY A 70 -9.34 -3.00 -15.41
CA GLY A 70 -8.37 -1.95 -15.22
C GLY A 70 -7.09 -2.47 -14.58
N TYR A 71 -6.24 -1.53 -14.18
CA TYR A 71 -5.03 -1.84 -13.41
C TYR A 71 -4.94 -0.99 -12.14
N VAL A 72 -4.35 -1.55 -11.10
CA VAL A 72 -4.08 -0.83 -9.85
C VAL A 72 -2.99 0.20 -10.09
N ALA A 73 -3.33 1.49 -10.00
CA ALA A 73 -2.40 2.59 -10.19
C ALA A 73 -1.77 3.05 -8.86
N LYS A 74 -2.48 2.91 -7.73
CA LYS A 74 -1.99 3.28 -6.41
C LYS A 74 -2.67 2.45 -5.32
N VAL A 75 -1.93 2.13 -4.26
CA VAL A 75 -2.45 1.59 -3.00
C VAL A 75 -2.39 2.68 -1.94
N GLY A 76 -3.49 2.91 -1.23
CA GLY A 76 -3.61 3.88 -0.15
C GLY A 76 -4.08 3.22 1.13
N PHE A 77 -3.72 3.81 2.26
CA PHE A 77 -4.22 3.46 3.60
C PHE A 77 -4.80 4.70 4.30
N ASP A 78 -5.21 5.71 3.52
CA ASP A 78 -5.72 6.96 4.10
C ASP A 78 -7.14 6.79 4.67
N MET A 79 -7.47 7.64 5.64
CA MET A 79 -8.78 7.63 6.30
C MET A 79 -9.85 8.44 5.56
N GLU A 80 -9.52 9.07 4.43
CA GLU A 80 -10.48 9.84 3.64
C GLU A 80 -11.35 8.94 2.76
N HIS A 81 -10.87 7.74 2.40
CA HIS A 81 -11.54 6.86 1.44
C HIS A 81 -11.72 5.40 1.91
N GLY A 82 -11.51 5.10 3.20
CA GLY A 82 -11.61 3.74 3.75
C GLY A 82 -11.63 3.70 5.29
N THR A 83 -11.82 2.51 5.86
CA THR A 83 -11.57 2.31 7.30
C THR A 83 -10.05 2.19 7.52
N PRO A 84 -9.50 2.67 8.65
CA PRO A 84 -8.03 2.75 8.87
C PRO A 84 -7.29 1.41 8.89
N PHE A 85 -7.96 0.29 8.59
CA PHE A 85 -7.44 -1.07 8.65
C PHE A 85 -7.48 -1.78 7.29
N GLU A 86 -8.17 -1.24 6.29
CA GLU A 86 -8.26 -1.84 4.94
C GLU A 86 -7.61 -0.93 3.89
N PRO A 87 -6.78 -1.48 3.00
CA PRO A 87 -6.19 -0.71 1.91
C PRO A 87 -7.26 -0.32 0.89
N THR A 88 -7.13 0.87 0.33
CA THR A 88 -7.90 1.34 -0.82
C THR A 88 -7.04 1.28 -2.08
N PHE A 89 -7.62 0.83 -3.18
CA PHE A 89 -6.96 0.64 -4.46
C PHE A 89 -7.49 1.65 -5.47
N HIS A 90 -6.63 2.57 -5.90
CA HIS A 90 -6.94 3.43 -7.02
C HIS A 90 -6.75 2.64 -8.31
N VAL A 91 -7.83 2.40 -9.04
CA VAL A 91 -7.83 1.65 -10.30
C VAL A 91 -8.14 2.59 -11.44
N VAL A 92 -7.36 2.48 -12.51
CA VAL A 92 -7.65 3.10 -13.81
C VAL A 92 -8.31 2.03 -14.68
N VAL A 93 -9.53 2.31 -15.13
CA VAL A 93 -10.32 1.41 -15.98
C VAL A 93 -10.02 1.74 -17.44
N ASP A 94 -9.40 0.80 -18.15
CA ASP A 94 -9.03 0.94 -19.56
C ASP A 94 -9.90 0.09 -20.50
N GLU A 95 -10.63 -0.88 -19.96
CA GLU A 95 -11.67 -1.64 -20.64
C GLU A 95 -13.01 -1.47 -19.92
N PRO A 96 -13.71 -0.34 -20.11
CA PRO A 96 -14.96 -0.05 -19.41
C PRO A 96 -16.08 -0.99 -19.84
N ALA A 97 -16.94 -1.38 -18.90
CA ALA A 97 -18.10 -2.24 -19.16
C ALA A 97 -19.20 -1.51 -19.95
N ASP A 98 -19.37 -0.21 -19.71
CA ASP A 98 -20.30 0.66 -20.41
C ASP A 98 -19.85 2.15 -20.35
N GLU A 99 -20.62 3.05 -20.96
CA GLU A 99 -20.29 4.48 -21.04
C GLU A 99 -20.37 5.23 -19.69
N LEU A 100 -21.04 4.64 -18.68
CA LEU A 100 -21.17 5.22 -17.35
C LEU A 100 -20.08 4.72 -16.40
N ALA A 101 -19.31 3.71 -16.78
CA ALA A 101 -18.20 3.20 -16.01
C ALA A 101 -17.18 4.32 -15.71
N PRO A 102 -16.71 4.45 -14.46
CA PRO A 102 -15.73 5.46 -14.11
C PRO A 102 -14.38 5.15 -14.79
N ALA A 103 -13.77 6.15 -15.40
CA ALA A 103 -12.41 6.02 -15.95
C ALA A 103 -11.35 5.74 -14.86
N HIS A 104 -11.61 6.19 -13.63
CA HIS A 104 -10.79 5.92 -12.46
C HIS A 104 -11.64 6.00 -11.19
N ALA A 105 -11.39 5.09 -10.25
CA ALA A 105 -12.07 5.08 -8.96
C ALA A 105 -11.23 4.43 -7.85
N ASN A 106 -11.65 4.63 -6.62
CA ASN A 106 -11.07 4.00 -5.45
C ASN A 106 -11.93 2.79 -5.05
N TYR A 107 -11.31 1.62 -4.96
CA TYR A 107 -11.97 0.35 -4.67
C TYR A 107 -11.44 -0.25 -3.37
N LEU A 108 -12.32 -0.96 -2.65
CA LEU A 108 -11.94 -1.81 -1.53
C LEU A 108 -11.59 -3.21 -2.03
N PRO A 109 -10.85 -4.03 -1.26
CA PRO A 109 -10.47 -5.39 -1.66
C PRO A 109 -11.65 -6.22 -2.19
N VAL A 110 -12.81 -6.12 -1.53
CA VAL A 110 -14.02 -6.88 -1.86
C VAL A 110 -14.60 -6.52 -3.23
N HIS A 111 -14.27 -5.34 -3.75
CA HIS A 111 -14.73 -4.84 -5.05
C HIS A 111 -13.82 -5.26 -6.21
N LEU A 112 -12.72 -5.95 -5.94
CA LEU A 112 -11.72 -6.31 -6.94
C LEU A 112 -11.57 -7.82 -7.05
N ARG A 113 -11.36 -8.30 -8.28
CA ARG A 113 -10.96 -9.68 -8.55
C ARG A 113 -9.81 -9.65 -9.55
N THR A 114 -8.81 -10.52 -9.37
CA THR A 114 -7.71 -10.64 -10.33
C THR A 114 -8.26 -10.97 -11.71
N ALA A 115 -7.90 -10.19 -12.72
CA ALA A 115 -8.15 -10.53 -14.10
C ALA A 115 -7.02 -11.45 -14.57
N SER A 116 -7.31 -12.75 -14.74
CA SER A 116 -6.35 -13.66 -15.37
C SER A 116 -6.08 -13.18 -16.80
N HIS A 117 -4.81 -13.04 -17.18
CA HIS A 117 -4.38 -12.70 -18.54
C HIS A 117 -5.22 -13.45 -19.58
N VAL A 118 -6.02 -12.71 -20.37
CA VAL A 118 -6.29 -13.11 -21.74
C VAL A 118 -5.13 -12.58 -22.55
N GLU A 119 -4.44 -13.48 -23.23
CA GLU A 119 -3.24 -13.24 -24.02
C GLU A 119 -3.38 -12.01 -24.93
N ALA A 120 -2.34 -11.17 -24.95
CA ALA A 120 -2.19 -10.15 -25.97
C ALA A 120 -2.23 -10.83 -27.36
N ARG A 121 -3.23 -10.48 -28.15
CA ARG A 121 -3.27 -10.75 -29.59
C ARG A 121 -2.65 -9.60 -30.36
#